data_AF-A0A3D3MIQ8-F1
#
_entry.id   AF-A0A3D3MIQ8-F1
#
_cell.length_a   1.000
_cell.length_b   1.000
_cell.length_c   1.000
_cell.angle_alpha   90.00
_cell.angle_beta   90.00
_cell.angle_gamma   90.00
#
_symmetry.space_group_name_H-M   'P 1'
#
loop_
_entity.id
_entity.type
_entity.pdbx_description
1 polymer ?
#
loop_
_entity_poly.entity_id
_entity_poly.type
_entity_poly.pdbx_seq_one_letter_code
_entity_poly.pdbx_strand_id
1 'polypeptide(L)'
;MRAYLIEAFNHIGLPQRGLPYILEELETSFYPYIVAAAARAIRGMKKPHSGVAGFLCKSIYNIWQGDITVNYSAYAAPFNEEEDTSALEEIFETLKWQQGTAQYVLPELYHIESNLSDYINAKNKVLLADCIVAIEASAQPDDDCCSIPLEIYNQHDSSQNANTDIDLSDIDLEDQNGTVFKWSEYFSGKYTILSFFYTQCHNPRKCIQTIYNLVDIQKEVTQNKDYSHIQTAAITYDPLYDTSSILKSYGENRKFNFDDHNKMFRVTSGMEKMIEQLNIGVNYKGNAVNVHRIEVYIINPEGKIESSFLRFQADSKLILAELDKVIYPEKKEETVVEKPSVLNRTSTVVLPILIAFFPKCPMCWAAYLNLIGLSSIVSIKHQPWLIYVFIGFAVFNLINLYRLSKRRNGLLPFHLALIGTSILGLNYLLGLHSSLLILGISLTLIATLLNSLSFKLYHKLFYYLREQIVRHRYS
;
A
#
# COMPACT_ATOMS: atom_id res chain seq x y z
N MET A 1 28.86 9.79 -1.98
CA MET A 1 28.56 10.96 -2.85
C MET A 1 27.07 11.16 -3.07
N ARG A 2 26.32 10.22 -3.68
CA ARG A 2 24.89 10.38 -4.00
C ARG A 2 24.03 10.81 -2.81
N ALA A 3 24.17 10.15 -1.66
CA ALA A 3 23.41 10.51 -0.46
C ALA A 3 23.69 11.94 0.02
N TYR A 4 24.94 12.41 -0.02
CA TYR A 4 25.29 13.79 0.32
C TYR A 4 24.68 14.82 -0.65
N LEU A 5 24.63 14.50 -1.95
CA LEU A 5 23.97 15.37 -2.93
C LEU A 5 22.46 15.46 -2.67
N ILE A 6 21.83 14.34 -2.31
CA ILE A 6 20.42 14.31 -1.94
C ILE A 6 20.20 15.10 -0.64
N GLU A 7 21.01 14.82 0.38
CA GLU A 7 20.89 15.45 1.69
C GLU A 7 21.10 16.97 1.60
N ALA A 8 21.97 17.46 0.71
CA ALA A 8 22.17 18.90 0.51
C ALA A 8 20.86 19.66 0.25
N PHE A 9 19.83 19.03 -0.36
CA PHE A 9 18.52 19.65 -0.56
C PHE A 9 17.79 20.01 0.74
N ASN A 10 18.10 19.34 1.86
CA ASN A 10 17.63 19.73 3.19
C ASN A 10 18.10 21.14 3.55
N HIS A 11 19.34 21.50 3.16
CA HIS A 11 19.97 22.78 3.51
C HIS A 11 19.70 23.87 2.47
N ILE A 12 19.79 23.55 1.19
CA ILE A 12 19.64 24.54 0.09
C ILE A 12 18.19 24.69 -0.40
N GLY A 13 17.31 23.78 0.02
CA GLY A 13 15.93 23.67 -0.41
C GLY A 13 15.74 22.68 -1.58
N LEU A 14 14.67 21.89 -1.51
CA LEU A 14 14.30 20.93 -2.56
C LEU A 14 13.46 21.61 -3.64
N PRO A 15 13.96 21.78 -4.88
CA PRO A 15 13.14 22.30 -5.98
C PRO A 15 12.05 21.30 -6.38
N GLN A 16 10.92 21.81 -6.88
CA GLN A 16 9.79 20.98 -7.32
C GLN A 16 10.18 19.94 -8.39
N ARG A 17 11.12 20.29 -9.30
CA ARG A 17 11.68 19.38 -10.31
C ARG A 17 12.56 18.26 -9.73
N GLY A 18 13.09 18.43 -8.52
CA GLY A 18 13.89 17.41 -7.84
C GLY A 18 13.04 16.36 -7.13
N LEU A 19 11.79 16.70 -6.78
CA LEU A 19 10.93 15.84 -5.97
C LEU A 19 10.68 14.44 -6.57
N PRO A 20 10.45 14.24 -7.88
CA PRO A 20 10.29 12.89 -8.45
C PRO A 20 11.48 11.96 -8.18
N TYR A 21 12.70 12.50 -8.17
CA TYR A 21 13.92 11.74 -7.90
C TYR A 21 14.00 11.33 -6.43
N ILE A 22 13.59 12.21 -5.51
CA ILE A 22 13.55 11.91 -4.07
C ILE A 22 12.48 10.85 -3.77
N LEU A 23 11.30 10.98 -4.39
CA LEU A 23 10.22 10.00 -4.24
C LEU A 23 10.60 8.62 -4.79
N GLU A 24 11.33 8.55 -5.90
CA GLU A 24 11.87 7.28 -6.43
C GLU A 24 12.81 6.61 -5.42
N GLU A 25 13.69 7.37 -4.76
CA GLU A 25 14.58 6.80 -3.76
C GLU A 25 13.82 6.31 -2.52
N LEU A 26 12.80 7.05 -2.06
CA LEU A 26 11.94 6.60 -0.96
C LEU A 26 11.14 5.34 -1.33
N GLU A 27 10.70 5.23 -2.58
CA GLU A 27 9.93 4.07 -3.03
C GLU A 27 10.77 2.81 -3.22
N THR A 28 11.95 2.96 -3.83
CA THR A 28 12.68 1.84 -4.42
C THR A 28 13.99 1.51 -3.71
N SER A 29 14.54 2.40 -2.88
CA SER A 29 15.81 2.14 -2.20
C SER A 29 15.63 1.20 -1.01
N PHE A 30 16.55 0.24 -0.90
CA PHE A 30 16.74 -0.64 0.26
C PHE A 30 17.95 -0.23 1.10
N TYR A 31 18.60 0.89 0.76
CA TYR A 31 19.79 1.38 1.46
C TYR A 31 19.40 2.47 2.46
N PRO A 32 19.49 2.22 3.78
CA PRO A 32 19.12 3.19 4.82
C PRO A 32 19.83 4.54 4.64
N TYR A 33 21.10 4.53 4.23
CA TYR A 33 21.90 5.73 3.97
C TYR A 33 21.34 6.62 2.85
N ILE A 34 20.62 6.07 1.88
CA ILE A 34 19.97 6.85 0.83
C ILE A 34 18.56 7.26 1.26
N VAL A 35 17.83 6.37 1.93
CA VAL A 35 16.48 6.63 2.44
C VAL A 35 16.48 7.78 3.46
N ALA A 36 17.43 7.79 4.41
CA ALA A 36 17.59 8.87 5.37
C ALA A 36 17.88 10.21 4.69
N ALA A 37 18.79 10.24 3.71
CA ALA A 37 19.10 11.44 2.94
C ALA A 37 17.86 11.94 2.19
N ALA A 38 17.09 11.03 1.56
CA ALA A 38 15.87 11.37 0.85
C ALA A 38 14.79 11.92 1.80
N ALA A 39 14.62 11.34 2.99
CA ALA A 39 13.73 11.86 4.01
C ALA A 39 14.16 13.27 4.47
N ARG A 40 15.45 13.49 4.73
CA ARG A 40 16.00 14.84 5.01
C ARG A 40 15.72 15.83 3.87
N ALA A 41 15.95 15.42 2.62
CA ALA A 41 15.72 16.25 1.45
C ALA A 41 14.26 16.76 1.34
N ILE A 42 13.28 15.93 1.69
CA ILE A 42 11.85 16.33 1.73
C ILE A 42 11.63 17.53 2.65
N ARG A 43 12.31 17.61 3.80
CA ARG A 43 12.18 18.75 4.73
C ARG A 43 12.76 20.05 4.18
N GLY A 44 13.53 19.99 3.09
CA GLY A 44 13.95 21.15 2.31
C GLY A 44 12.86 21.75 1.42
N MET A 45 11.68 21.14 1.30
CA MET A 45 10.55 21.72 0.56
C MET A 45 10.00 22.98 1.26
N LYS A 46 9.46 23.92 0.49
CA LYS A 46 8.87 25.16 1.04
C LYS A 46 7.68 24.92 1.96
N LYS A 47 6.86 23.93 1.64
CA LYS A 47 5.68 23.52 2.42
C LYS A 47 5.49 21.99 2.35
N PRO A 48 4.89 21.38 3.38
CA PRO A 48 4.38 20.01 3.33
C PRO A 48 3.49 19.74 2.11
N HIS A 49 3.48 18.48 1.68
CA HIS A 49 2.69 18.03 0.53
C HIS A 49 2.08 16.65 0.79
N SER A 50 0.77 16.53 0.56
CA SER A 50 -0.02 15.28 0.73
C SER A 50 0.59 14.07 0.04
N GLY A 51 0.99 14.21 -1.23
CA GLY A 51 1.61 13.14 -2.03
C GLY A 51 2.94 12.56 -1.52
N VAL A 52 3.53 13.04 -0.42
CA VAL A 52 4.83 12.55 0.07
C VAL A 52 4.71 11.49 1.15
N ALA A 53 3.71 11.57 2.03
CA ALA A 53 3.63 10.76 3.24
C ALA A 53 3.57 9.24 2.93
N GLY A 54 2.88 8.86 1.85
CA GLY A 54 2.80 7.47 1.40
C GLY A 54 4.17 6.89 0.97
N PHE A 55 5.02 7.70 0.34
CA PHE A 55 6.38 7.28 -0.03
C PHE A 55 7.27 7.07 1.20
N LEU A 56 7.13 7.95 2.20
CA LEU A 56 7.81 7.79 3.50
C LEU A 56 7.37 6.49 4.19
N CYS A 57 6.07 6.21 4.27
CA CYS A 57 5.57 4.95 4.83
C CYS A 57 6.08 3.73 4.06
N LYS A 58 6.03 3.77 2.72
CA LYS A 58 6.53 2.68 1.87
C LYS A 58 8.02 2.42 2.11
N SER A 59 8.82 3.47 2.31
CA SER A 59 10.26 3.35 2.59
C SER A 59 10.55 2.58 3.87
N ILE A 60 9.70 2.69 4.91
CA ILE A 60 9.84 1.93 6.17
C ILE A 60 9.87 0.43 5.88
N TYR A 61 8.97 -0.08 5.04
CA TYR A 61 8.94 -1.50 4.68
C TYR A 61 10.14 -1.97 3.87
N ASN A 62 10.88 -1.06 3.23
CA ASN A 62 12.11 -1.43 2.53
C ASN A 62 13.29 -1.59 3.49
N ILE A 63 13.31 -0.87 4.62
CA ILE A 63 14.48 -0.80 5.52
C ILE A 63 14.23 -1.29 6.97
N TRP A 64 13.00 -1.66 7.35
CA TRP A 64 12.63 -2.01 8.73
C TRP A 64 13.50 -3.08 9.41
N GLN A 65 14.11 -4.00 8.65
CA GLN A 65 15.03 -5.02 9.20
C GLN A 65 16.51 -4.63 9.13
N GLY A 66 16.82 -3.48 8.53
CA GLY A 66 18.18 -3.06 8.22
C GLY A 66 18.44 -1.61 8.59
N ASP A 67 17.68 -1.02 9.52
CA ASP A 67 17.94 0.32 10.00
C ASP A 67 19.31 0.38 10.68
N ILE A 68 20.13 1.35 10.28
CA ILE A 68 21.51 1.54 10.76
C ILE A 68 21.74 3.01 11.08
N THR A 69 22.76 3.28 11.89
CA THR A 69 23.25 4.64 12.10
C THR A 69 23.79 5.22 10.79
N VAL A 70 23.43 6.46 10.50
CA VAL A 70 23.85 7.22 9.33
C VAL A 70 24.29 8.62 9.75
N ASN A 71 25.18 9.23 8.97
CA ASN A 71 25.73 10.55 9.25
C ASN A 71 26.07 11.28 7.95
N TYR A 72 25.79 12.59 7.90
CA TYR A 72 26.02 13.45 6.73
C TYR A 72 26.91 14.66 7.01
N SER A 73 27.47 14.77 8.22
CA SER A 73 28.30 15.90 8.66
C SER A 73 29.53 16.14 7.78
N ALA A 74 30.04 15.09 7.14
CA ALA A 74 31.30 15.13 6.43
C ALA A 74 31.28 14.32 5.14
N TYR A 75 31.24 14.98 3.98
CA TYR A 75 31.71 14.37 2.73
C TYR A 75 33.23 14.56 2.55
N ALA A 76 33.74 15.71 3.01
CA ALA A 76 35.15 16.12 3.02
C ALA A 76 35.52 16.99 4.25
N ALA A 77 34.64 17.03 5.26
CA ALA A 77 34.82 17.76 6.51
C ALA A 77 35.18 16.78 7.65
N PRO A 78 35.48 17.23 8.89
CA PRO A 78 35.63 16.34 10.02
C PRO A 78 34.29 15.69 10.37
N PHE A 79 34.33 14.40 10.66
CA PHE A 79 33.16 13.64 11.12
C PHE A 79 32.68 14.17 12.48
N ASN A 80 31.37 14.43 12.60
CA ASN A 80 30.71 14.86 13.83
C ASN A 80 29.74 13.78 14.34
N GLU A 81 30.10 13.08 15.41
CA GLU A 81 29.27 12.02 16.03
C GLU A 81 27.93 12.54 16.57
N GLU A 82 27.80 13.82 16.90
CA GLU A 82 26.56 14.39 17.42
C GLU A 82 25.45 14.46 16.36
N GLU A 83 25.79 14.29 15.07
CA GLU A 83 24.86 14.26 13.94
C GLU A 83 24.44 12.85 13.53
N ASP A 84 24.82 11.83 14.32
CA ASP A 84 24.38 10.46 14.11
C ASP A 84 22.85 10.35 14.23
N THR A 85 22.25 9.81 13.17
CA THR A 85 20.81 9.59 13.05
C THR A 85 20.56 8.18 12.49
N SER A 86 19.31 7.82 12.23
CA SER A 86 18.94 6.57 11.55
C SER A 86 17.92 6.85 10.45
N ALA A 87 17.73 5.91 9.53
CA ALA A 87 16.78 6.13 8.45
C ALA A 87 15.33 6.13 8.95
N LEU A 88 15.00 5.29 9.94
CA LEU A 88 13.68 5.35 10.58
C LEU A 88 13.45 6.66 11.34
N GLU A 89 14.46 7.14 12.07
CA GLU A 89 14.40 8.45 12.75
C GLU A 89 14.14 9.59 11.77
N GLU A 90 14.89 9.64 10.67
CA GLU A 90 14.69 10.66 9.65
C GLU A 90 13.32 10.55 8.97
N ILE A 91 12.80 9.34 8.74
CA ILE A 91 11.45 9.14 8.20
C ILE A 91 10.39 9.68 9.17
N PHE A 92 10.46 9.34 10.46
CA PHE A 92 9.47 9.77 11.45
C PHE A 92 9.50 11.28 11.69
N GLU A 93 10.69 11.90 11.76
CA GLU A 93 10.80 13.35 11.85
C GLU A 93 10.26 14.05 10.59
N THR A 94 10.44 13.44 9.41
CA THR A 94 9.87 13.96 8.16
C THR A 94 8.36 13.81 8.11
N LEU A 95 7.80 12.68 8.54
CA LEU A 95 6.36 12.47 8.64
C LEU A 95 5.72 13.46 9.64
N LYS A 96 6.39 13.73 10.76
CA LYS A 96 5.97 14.76 11.71
C LYS A 96 6.02 16.17 11.09
N TRP A 97 7.06 16.47 10.30
CA TRP A 97 7.17 17.73 9.56
C TRP A 97 6.04 17.92 8.53
N GLN A 98 5.49 16.84 7.98
CA GLN A 98 4.34 16.89 7.07
C GLN A 98 3.03 17.35 7.76
N GLN A 99 2.92 17.21 9.09
CA GLN A 99 1.76 17.66 9.86
C GLN A 99 0.43 17.08 9.31
N GLY A 100 -0.59 17.93 9.10
CA GLY A 100 -1.92 17.54 8.64
C GLY A 100 -1.94 16.79 7.30
N THR A 101 -0.96 17.03 6.43
CA THR A 101 -0.89 16.36 5.11
C THR A 101 -0.58 14.86 5.22
N ALA A 102 -0.04 14.39 6.36
CA ALA A 102 0.25 12.98 6.61
C ALA A 102 -0.89 12.23 7.33
N GLN A 103 -2.03 12.86 7.62
CA GLN A 103 -3.10 12.21 8.38
C GLN A 103 -3.68 10.96 7.69
N TYR A 104 -3.69 10.92 6.36
CA TYR A 104 -4.22 9.78 5.61
C TYR A 104 -3.37 8.50 5.78
N VAL A 105 -2.10 8.61 6.19
CA VAL A 105 -1.23 7.45 6.45
C VAL A 105 -1.27 6.97 7.91
N LEU A 106 -2.04 7.61 8.80
CA LEU A 106 -2.18 7.17 10.19
C LEU A 106 -2.57 5.68 10.33
N PRO A 107 -3.51 5.11 9.54
CA PRO A 107 -3.82 3.68 9.62
C PRO A 107 -2.60 2.78 9.38
N GLU A 108 -1.69 3.20 8.50
CA GLU A 108 -0.46 2.48 8.18
C GLU A 108 0.58 2.64 9.29
N LEU A 109 0.71 3.83 9.88
CA LEU A 109 1.58 4.05 11.04
C LEU A 109 1.15 3.22 12.25
N TYR A 110 -0.16 3.10 12.50
CA TYR A 110 -0.70 2.18 13.51
C TYR A 110 -0.43 0.71 13.18
N HIS A 111 -0.47 0.34 11.90
CA HIS A 111 -0.09 -1.00 11.48
C HIS A 111 1.39 -1.28 11.79
N ILE A 112 2.28 -0.32 11.51
CA ILE A 112 3.70 -0.41 11.83
C ILE A 112 3.92 -0.50 13.34
N GLU A 113 3.30 0.37 14.13
CA GLU A 113 3.41 0.36 15.59
C GLU A 113 2.98 -0.98 16.19
N SER A 114 1.94 -1.61 15.65
CA SER A 114 1.38 -2.85 16.19
C SER A 114 2.03 -4.13 15.67
N ASN A 115 2.48 -4.18 14.42
CA ASN A 115 2.96 -5.41 13.77
C ASN A 115 4.48 -5.43 13.54
N LEU A 116 5.13 -4.27 13.50
CA LEU A 116 6.56 -4.13 13.24
C LEU A 116 7.34 -3.72 14.49
N SER A 117 6.68 -3.55 15.63
CA SER A 117 7.29 -3.12 16.89
C SER A 117 8.54 -3.93 17.26
N ASP A 118 8.53 -5.24 17.07
CA ASP A 118 9.64 -6.11 17.48
C ASP A 118 10.94 -5.86 16.69
N TYR A 119 10.84 -5.23 15.53
CA TYR A 119 11.96 -4.93 14.64
C TYR A 119 12.46 -3.49 14.79
N ILE A 120 11.74 -2.66 15.53
CA ILE A 120 12.06 -1.25 15.77
C ILE A 120 12.72 -1.12 17.15
N ASN A 121 13.86 -0.43 17.22
CA ASN A 121 14.55 -0.21 18.49
C ASN A 121 13.74 0.71 19.44
N ALA A 122 14.08 0.73 20.73
CA ALA A 122 13.31 1.49 21.73
C ALA A 122 13.24 3.00 21.43
N LYS A 123 14.32 3.61 20.92
CA LYS A 123 14.36 5.03 20.52
C LYS A 123 13.34 5.30 19.41
N ASN A 124 13.36 4.49 18.36
CA ASN A 124 12.50 4.65 17.19
C ASN A 124 11.03 4.33 17.49
N LYS A 125 10.72 3.48 18.50
CA LYS A 125 9.34 3.28 18.97
C LYS A 125 8.78 4.55 19.61
N VAL A 126 9.58 5.25 20.40
CA VAL A 126 9.18 6.54 21.00
C VAL A 126 8.94 7.57 19.89
N LEU A 127 9.87 7.67 18.94
CA LEU A 127 9.74 8.57 17.79
C LEU A 127 8.49 8.28 16.94
N LEU A 128 8.17 7.00 16.70
CA LEU A 128 6.96 6.61 15.98
C LEU A 128 5.69 7.04 16.74
N ALA A 129 5.63 6.78 18.05
CA ALA A 129 4.49 7.18 18.87
C ALA A 129 4.32 8.72 18.89
N ASP A 130 5.43 9.45 19.05
CA ASP A 130 5.44 10.91 19.02
C ASP A 130 5.02 11.47 17.64
N CYS A 131 5.47 10.83 16.55
CA CYS A 131 5.06 11.13 15.19
C CYS A 131 3.55 10.97 15.01
N ILE A 132 2.98 9.85 15.46
CA ILE A 132 1.52 9.59 15.39
C ILE A 132 0.76 10.69 16.14
N VAL A 133 1.15 10.99 17.38
CA VAL A 133 0.50 12.02 18.20
C VAL A 133 0.57 13.40 17.53
N ALA A 134 1.71 13.76 16.96
CA ALA A 134 1.88 15.04 16.28
C ALA A 134 1.00 15.18 15.02
N ILE A 135 0.90 14.11 14.21
CA ILE A 135 0.03 14.09 13.03
C ILE A 135 -1.45 14.17 13.43
N GLU A 136 -1.85 13.47 14.49
CA GLU A 136 -3.23 13.53 15.02
C GLU A 136 -3.61 14.92 15.55
N ALA A 137 -2.68 15.62 16.18
CA ALA A 137 -2.92 16.95 16.74
C ALA A 137 -2.92 18.06 15.68
N SER A 138 -2.45 17.78 14.47
CA SER A 138 -2.33 18.77 13.40
C SER A 138 -3.71 19.14 12.83
N ALA A 139 -3.86 20.41 12.42
CA ALA A 139 -5.04 20.84 11.68
C ALA A 139 -5.19 20.05 10.37
N GLN A 140 -6.43 19.88 9.90
CA GLN A 140 -6.67 19.33 8.56
C GLN A 140 -5.97 20.21 7.53
N PRO A 141 -5.35 19.63 6.49
CA PRO A 141 -4.70 20.42 5.45
C PRO A 141 -5.74 21.27 4.70
N ASP A 142 -5.35 22.50 4.34
CA ASP A 142 -6.16 23.39 3.48
C ASP A 142 -6.26 22.88 2.03
N ASP A 143 -5.33 21.99 1.65
CA ASP A 143 -5.24 21.40 0.31
C ASP A 143 -6.13 20.13 0.23
N ASP A 144 -6.95 20.03 -0.82
CA ASP A 144 -7.81 18.87 -1.09
C ASP A 144 -6.95 17.59 -1.12
N CYS A 145 -7.23 16.66 -0.20
CA CYS A 145 -6.59 15.35 -0.06
C CYS A 145 -6.60 14.53 -1.38
N CYS A 146 -7.49 14.85 -2.31
CA CYS A 146 -7.63 14.19 -3.61
C CYS A 146 -6.71 14.74 -4.71
N SER A 147 -6.03 15.87 -4.46
CA SER A 147 -4.95 16.34 -5.31
C SER A 147 -3.63 15.76 -4.81
N ILE A 148 -3.38 14.50 -5.14
CA ILE A 148 -2.00 14.10 -5.47
C ILE A 148 -1.51 15.19 -6.42
N PRO A 149 -0.30 15.76 -6.28
CA PRO A 149 0.10 16.83 -7.17
C PRO A 149 0.12 16.25 -8.58
N LEU A 150 -0.94 16.53 -9.33
CA LEU A 150 -0.98 16.28 -10.76
C LEU A 150 0.19 17.02 -11.39
N GLU A 151 0.76 18.04 -10.76
CA GLU A 151 2.00 18.70 -11.18
C GLU A 151 3.27 17.86 -11.06
N ILE A 152 3.29 16.77 -10.28
CA ILE A 152 4.39 15.78 -10.23
C ILE A 152 4.19 14.69 -11.30
N TYR A 153 2.93 14.37 -11.62
CA TYR A 153 2.58 13.41 -12.69
C TYR A 153 2.60 14.06 -14.09
N ASN A 154 2.19 15.32 -14.18
CA ASN A 154 2.10 16.16 -15.38
C ASN A 154 3.32 17.06 -15.54
N GLN A 155 4.45 16.78 -14.88
CA GLN A 155 5.69 17.32 -15.42
C GLN A 155 5.83 16.68 -16.80
N HIS A 156 5.54 17.49 -17.81
CA HIS A 156 6.02 17.35 -19.18
C HIS A 156 7.57 17.26 -19.19
N ASP A 157 8.16 16.27 -18.51
CA ASP A 157 9.21 15.48 -19.15
C ASP A 157 8.57 14.64 -20.29
N SER A 158 7.24 14.46 -20.24
CA SER A 158 6.32 13.92 -21.25
C SER A 158 6.21 14.73 -22.56
N SER A 159 7.17 15.59 -22.86
CA SER A 159 7.44 15.91 -24.26
C SER A 159 8.92 15.72 -24.54
N GLN A 160 9.35 14.47 -24.75
CA GLN A 160 9.95 14.27 -26.06
C GLN A 160 8.93 14.86 -27.03
N ASN A 161 9.27 15.99 -27.63
CA ASN A 161 8.43 16.58 -28.67
C ASN A 161 7.94 15.41 -29.53
N ALA A 162 6.64 15.30 -29.80
CA ALA A 162 6.07 14.38 -30.78
C ALA A 162 6.60 14.64 -32.22
N ASN A 163 7.75 15.30 -32.34
CA ASN A 163 8.38 15.92 -33.49
C ASN A 163 9.89 15.59 -33.60
N THR A 164 10.48 14.77 -32.74
CA THR A 164 11.72 14.06 -33.12
C THR A 164 11.30 12.77 -33.81
N ASP A 165 11.59 12.64 -35.11
CA ASP A 165 11.46 11.37 -35.83
C ASP A 165 12.33 10.32 -35.13
N ILE A 166 11.70 9.55 -34.24
CA ILE A 166 12.29 8.37 -33.62
C ILE A 166 12.28 7.30 -34.70
N ASP A 167 13.48 6.92 -35.17
CA ASP A 167 13.66 5.87 -36.16
C ASP A 167 14.35 4.68 -35.51
N LEU A 168 13.54 3.71 -35.09
CA LEU A 168 13.99 2.45 -34.51
C LEU A 168 13.86 1.28 -35.50
N SER A 169 13.49 1.56 -36.76
CA SER A 169 13.06 0.53 -37.72
C SER A 169 14.14 -0.50 -38.07
N ASP A 170 15.41 -0.13 -37.94
CA ASP A 170 16.58 -0.96 -38.24
C ASP A 170 17.04 -1.85 -37.08
N ILE A 171 16.49 -1.66 -35.87
CA ILE A 171 16.84 -2.42 -34.67
C ILE A 171 16.43 -3.88 -34.81
N ASP A 172 17.37 -4.77 -34.49
CA ASP A 172 17.15 -6.22 -34.46
C ASP A 172 16.82 -6.67 -33.03
N LEU A 173 15.72 -7.41 -32.92
CA LEU A 173 15.21 -7.98 -31.69
C LEU A 173 15.21 -9.50 -31.79
N GLU A 174 15.43 -10.17 -30.66
CA GLU A 174 15.25 -11.61 -30.56
C GLU A 174 14.33 -11.90 -29.38
N ASP A 175 13.24 -12.63 -29.63
CA ASP A 175 12.24 -12.93 -28.61
C ASP A 175 12.65 -14.08 -27.68
N GLN A 176 11.82 -14.38 -26.69
CA GLN A 176 12.03 -15.45 -25.72
C GLN A 176 12.09 -16.86 -26.33
N ASN A 177 11.67 -17.04 -27.59
CA ASN A 177 11.74 -18.31 -28.32
C ASN A 177 12.93 -18.35 -29.30
N GLY A 178 13.75 -17.29 -29.37
CA GLY A 178 14.89 -17.18 -30.29
C GLY A 178 14.48 -16.73 -31.70
N THR A 179 13.24 -16.23 -31.88
CA THR A 179 12.80 -15.71 -33.17
C THR A 179 13.30 -14.28 -33.31
N VAL A 180 13.92 -13.99 -34.46
CA VAL A 180 14.46 -12.67 -34.77
C VAL A 180 13.40 -11.82 -35.46
N PHE A 181 13.30 -10.56 -35.05
CA PHE A 181 12.37 -9.57 -35.59
C PHE A 181 13.11 -8.27 -35.88
N LYS A 182 12.65 -7.54 -36.89
CA LYS A 182 12.88 -6.10 -36.96
C LYS A 182 11.91 -5.37 -36.04
N TRP A 183 12.33 -4.25 -35.46
CA TRP A 183 11.44 -3.41 -34.62
C TRP A 183 10.07 -3.17 -35.24
N SER A 184 10.03 -2.78 -36.51
CA SER A 184 8.79 -2.47 -37.22
C SER A 184 7.83 -3.67 -37.36
N GLU A 185 8.32 -4.91 -37.28
CA GLU A 185 7.49 -6.10 -37.42
C GLU A 185 6.62 -6.35 -36.19
N TYR A 186 7.12 -5.98 -35.00
CA TYR A 186 6.37 -6.14 -33.76
C TYR A 186 5.64 -4.86 -33.35
N PHE A 187 6.29 -3.69 -33.45
CA PHE A 187 5.78 -2.43 -32.91
C PHE A 187 4.89 -1.64 -33.88
N SER A 188 4.36 -2.27 -34.93
CA SER A 188 3.43 -1.65 -35.89
C SER A 188 2.06 -2.35 -35.92
N GLY A 189 1.01 -1.60 -36.24
CA GLY A 189 -0.35 -2.11 -36.45
C GLY A 189 -1.19 -2.33 -35.19
N LYS A 190 -0.59 -2.25 -33.99
CA LYS A 190 -1.27 -2.41 -32.69
C LYS A 190 -0.71 -1.43 -31.67
N TYR A 191 -1.50 -1.11 -30.64
CA TYR A 191 -0.97 -0.41 -29.48
C TYR A 191 -0.06 -1.34 -28.69
N THR A 192 1.16 -0.88 -28.37
CA THR A 192 2.13 -1.66 -27.60
C THR A 192 2.47 -0.96 -26.29
N ILE A 193 2.29 -1.66 -25.19
CA ILE A 193 2.80 -1.23 -23.88
C ILE A 193 4.19 -1.83 -23.72
N LEU A 194 5.21 -0.98 -23.90
CA LEU A 194 6.62 -1.36 -23.86
C LEU A 194 7.22 -1.00 -22.51
N SER A 195 7.79 -1.98 -21.81
CA SER A 195 8.60 -1.75 -20.61
C SER A 195 10.03 -2.25 -20.78
N PHE A 196 10.90 -1.86 -19.86
CA PHE A 196 12.29 -2.33 -19.82
C PHE A 196 12.65 -2.99 -18.50
N PHE A 197 13.52 -4.00 -18.54
CA PHE A 197 13.92 -4.78 -17.38
C PHE A 197 15.30 -5.42 -17.58
N TYR A 198 15.81 -6.21 -16.64
CA TYR A 198 16.87 -7.19 -16.88
C TYR A 198 16.83 -8.23 -15.77
N THR A 199 17.25 -9.47 -16.07
CA THR A 199 16.96 -10.59 -15.15
C THR A 199 17.81 -10.59 -13.88
N GLN A 200 19.00 -9.97 -13.91
CA GLN A 200 19.89 -9.84 -12.76
C GLN A 200 19.51 -8.71 -11.80
N CYS A 201 18.42 -7.97 -12.05
CA CYS A 201 18.00 -6.92 -11.14
C CYS A 201 17.55 -7.49 -9.80
N HIS A 202 18.27 -7.16 -8.72
CA HIS A 202 17.95 -7.60 -7.36
C HIS A 202 16.95 -6.70 -6.64
N ASN A 203 16.48 -5.61 -7.27
CA ASN A 203 15.52 -4.71 -6.65
C ASN A 203 14.08 -5.16 -6.95
N PRO A 204 13.33 -5.71 -5.97
CA PRO A 204 11.98 -6.20 -6.20
C PRO A 204 10.97 -5.08 -6.51
N ARG A 205 11.29 -3.82 -6.16
CA ARG A 205 10.45 -2.64 -6.43
C ARG A 205 10.69 -2.02 -7.80
N LYS A 206 11.68 -2.51 -8.57
CA LYS A 206 11.98 -2.06 -9.93
C LYS A 206 11.58 -3.12 -10.96
N CYS A 207 12.54 -3.78 -11.61
CA CYS A 207 12.28 -4.70 -12.73
C CYS A 207 11.27 -5.80 -12.43
N ILE A 208 11.32 -6.39 -11.22
CA ILE A 208 10.38 -7.44 -10.82
C ILE A 208 8.95 -6.87 -10.77
N GLN A 209 8.76 -5.71 -10.13
CA GLN A 209 7.47 -5.04 -10.09
C GLN A 209 6.99 -4.62 -11.48
N THR A 210 7.88 -4.12 -12.35
CA THR A 210 7.54 -3.76 -13.73
C THR A 210 6.96 -4.94 -14.50
N ILE A 211 7.55 -6.14 -14.37
CA ILE A 211 7.00 -7.33 -15.02
C ILE A 211 5.67 -7.75 -14.39
N TYR A 212 5.48 -7.63 -13.08
CA TYR A 212 4.17 -7.88 -12.47
C TYR A 212 3.11 -6.88 -12.94
N ASN A 213 3.47 -5.61 -13.14
CA ASN A 213 2.56 -4.61 -13.68
C ASN A 213 2.12 -4.98 -15.11
N LEU A 214 3.05 -5.47 -15.95
CA LEU A 214 2.70 -5.99 -17.28
C LEU A 214 1.81 -7.23 -17.21
N VAL A 215 2.04 -8.14 -16.26
CA VAL A 215 1.17 -9.31 -16.04
C VAL A 215 -0.25 -8.88 -15.67
N ASP A 216 -0.39 -7.86 -14.83
CA ASP A 216 -1.72 -7.34 -14.48
C ASP A 216 -2.39 -6.67 -15.67
N ILE A 217 -1.64 -5.91 -16.48
CA ILE A 217 -2.13 -5.35 -17.74
C ILE A 217 -2.59 -6.46 -18.71
N GLN A 218 -1.82 -7.55 -18.86
CA GLN A 218 -2.20 -8.69 -19.71
C GLN A 218 -3.54 -9.31 -19.29
N LYS A 219 -3.80 -9.40 -17.98
CA LYS A 219 -5.09 -9.90 -17.47
C LYS A 219 -6.23 -8.99 -17.89
N GLU A 220 -6.09 -7.68 -17.72
CA GLU A 220 -7.12 -6.70 -18.10
C GLU A 220 -7.35 -6.69 -19.62
N VAL A 221 -6.27 -6.70 -20.41
CA VAL A 221 -6.32 -6.80 -21.89
C VAL A 221 -7.04 -8.08 -22.35
N THR A 222 -6.79 -9.21 -21.69
CA THR A 222 -7.44 -10.48 -22.05
C THR A 222 -8.93 -10.51 -21.67
N GLN A 223 -9.30 -9.85 -20.57
CA GLN A 223 -10.67 -9.84 -20.07
C GLN A 223 -11.58 -8.84 -20.80
N ASN A 224 -11.00 -7.77 -21.35
CA ASN A 224 -11.74 -6.74 -22.06
C ASN A 224 -11.65 -6.93 -23.59
N LYS A 225 -12.78 -7.23 -24.24
CA LYS A 225 -12.84 -7.43 -25.70
C LYS A 225 -12.44 -6.19 -26.49
N ASP A 226 -12.65 -5.01 -25.92
CA ASP A 226 -12.28 -3.74 -26.52
C ASP A 226 -10.74 -3.64 -26.69
N TYR A 227 -9.98 -4.38 -25.89
CA TYR A 227 -8.51 -4.37 -25.90
C TYR A 227 -7.85 -5.40 -26.83
N SER A 228 -8.60 -6.01 -27.74
CA SER A 228 -8.09 -7.01 -28.69
C SER A 228 -6.96 -6.54 -29.64
N HIS A 229 -6.70 -5.24 -29.70
CA HIS A 229 -5.69 -4.59 -30.54
C HIS A 229 -4.51 -4.02 -29.71
N ILE A 230 -4.39 -4.43 -28.44
CA ILE A 230 -3.30 -4.09 -27.53
C ILE A 230 -2.37 -5.30 -27.36
N GLN A 231 -1.09 -5.01 -27.28
CA GLN A 231 -0.02 -5.98 -27.03
C GLN A 231 0.97 -5.45 -25.99
N THR A 232 1.77 -6.35 -25.40
CA THR A 232 2.79 -5.98 -24.41
C THR A 232 4.18 -6.45 -24.85
N ALA A 233 5.18 -5.61 -24.60
CA ALA A 233 6.58 -5.91 -24.81
C ALA A 233 7.39 -5.62 -23.54
N ALA A 234 8.36 -6.48 -23.25
CA ALA A 234 9.43 -6.12 -22.30
C ALA A 234 10.80 -6.35 -22.94
N ILE A 235 11.66 -5.32 -22.93
CA ILE A 235 13.01 -5.39 -23.51
C ILE A 235 14.03 -5.40 -22.39
N THR A 236 15.02 -6.30 -22.48
CA THR A 236 16.11 -6.33 -21.50
C THR A 236 17.14 -5.20 -21.70
N TYR A 237 17.64 -4.64 -20.60
CA TYR A 237 18.82 -3.76 -20.56
C TYR A 237 20.14 -4.52 -20.69
N ASP A 238 20.16 -5.84 -20.48
CA ASP A 238 21.35 -6.68 -20.55
C ASP A 238 21.21 -7.78 -21.61
N PRO A 239 21.26 -7.43 -22.90
CA PRO A 239 21.04 -8.39 -23.99
C PRO A 239 22.13 -9.47 -24.10
N LEU A 240 23.30 -9.24 -23.50
CA LEU A 240 24.40 -10.20 -23.51
C LEU A 240 24.16 -11.34 -22.51
N TYR A 241 23.68 -11.00 -21.30
CA TYR A 241 23.35 -12.01 -20.30
C TYR A 241 21.95 -12.61 -20.52
N ASP A 242 20.95 -11.80 -20.83
CA ASP A 242 19.56 -12.22 -20.93
C ASP A 242 19.26 -12.85 -22.30
N THR A 243 19.76 -14.07 -22.49
CA THR A 243 19.45 -14.91 -23.66
C THR A 243 17.97 -15.29 -23.71
N SER A 244 17.46 -15.71 -24.88
CA SER A 244 16.05 -16.10 -25.05
C SER A 244 15.56 -17.13 -24.03
N SER A 245 16.38 -18.13 -23.68
CA SER A 245 16.02 -19.13 -22.67
C SER A 245 15.92 -18.54 -21.26
N ILE A 246 16.78 -17.58 -20.92
CA ILE A 246 16.73 -16.84 -19.65
C ILE A 246 15.48 -15.95 -19.60
N LEU A 247 15.18 -15.21 -20.67
CA LEU A 247 13.97 -14.39 -20.79
C LEU A 247 12.71 -15.23 -20.60
N LYS A 248 12.62 -16.37 -21.30
CA LYS A 248 11.51 -17.30 -21.19
C LYS A 248 11.30 -17.80 -19.77
N SER A 249 12.37 -18.31 -19.14
CA SER A 249 12.31 -18.79 -17.77
C SER A 249 11.93 -17.67 -16.78
N TYR A 250 12.49 -16.47 -16.97
CA TYR A 250 12.20 -15.31 -16.12
C TYR A 250 10.72 -14.90 -16.16
N GLY A 251 10.13 -14.84 -17.36
CA GLY A 251 8.73 -14.51 -17.57
C GLY A 251 7.77 -15.59 -17.06
N GLU A 252 8.03 -16.86 -17.37
CA GLU A 252 7.19 -18.00 -16.93
C GLU A 252 7.13 -18.10 -15.40
N ASN A 253 8.27 -17.90 -14.73
CA ASN A 253 8.36 -17.88 -13.26
C ASN A 253 7.56 -16.74 -12.63
N ARG A 254 7.30 -15.67 -13.39
CA ARG A 254 6.50 -14.50 -12.95
C ARG A 254 5.09 -14.49 -13.49
N LYS A 255 4.66 -15.56 -14.19
CA LYS A 255 3.34 -15.68 -14.80
C LYS A 255 3.07 -14.66 -15.91
N PHE A 256 4.13 -14.20 -16.58
CA PHE A 256 4.00 -13.48 -17.83
C PHE A 256 3.42 -14.42 -18.89
N ASN A 257 2.30 -14.04 -19.50
CA ASN A 257 1.64 -14.85 -20.50
C ASN A 257 2.31 -14.59 -21.85
N PHE A 258 2.98 -15.60 -22.41
CA PHE A 258 3.65 -15.49 -23.70
C PHE A 258 2.74 -15.95 -24.84
N ASP A 259 2.56 -15.09 -25.84
CA ASP A 259 1.85 -15.38 -27.10
C ASP A 259 2.33 -14.42 -28.21
N ASP A 260 1.60 -14.35 -29.32
CA ASP A 260 1.95 -13.46 -30.43
C ASP A 260 1.80 -11.96 -30.08
N HIS A 261 1.00 -11.62 -29.07
CA HIS A 261 0.74 -10.26 -28.58
C HIS A 261 1.56 -9.93 -27.33
N ASN A 262 2.33 -10.87 -26.79
CA ASN A 262 2.98 -10.68 -25.51
C ASN A 262 4.36 -11.33 -25.54
N LYS A 263 5.40 -10.50 -25.71
CA LYS A 263 6.78 -10.97 -25.92
C LYS A 263 7.78 -10.28 -25.01
N MET A 264 8.87 -10.99 -24.73
CA MET A 264 10.07 -10.43 -24.12
C MET A 264 11.20 -10.49 -25.13
N PHE A 265 12.00 -9.43 -25.22
CA PHE A 265 13.05 -9.31 -26.22
C PHE A 265 14.40 -9.00 -25.60
N ARG A 266 15.45 -9.46 -26.27
CA ARG A 266 16.78 -8.84 -26.23
C ARG A 266 17.05 -8.11 -27.53
N VAL A 267 17.79 -7.01 -27.46
CA VAL A 267 18.28 -6.29 -28.63
C VAL A 267 19.58 -6.93 -29.11
N THR A 268 19.59 -7.45 -30.34
CA THR A 268 20.80 -8.08 -30.92
C THR A 268 21.63 -7.09 -31.74
N SER A 269 21.01 -6.02 -32.23
CA SER A 269 21.68 -4.90 -32.91
C SER A 269 20.93 -3.59 -32.66
N GLY A 270 21.65 -2.49 -32.41
CA GLY A 270 21.06 -1.15 -32.26
C GLY A 270 20.67 -0.72 -30.84
N MET A 271 21.18 -1.39 -29.79
CA MET A 271 20.87 -1.04 -28.39
C MET A 271 21.23 0.41 -28.04
N GLU A 272 22.39 0.89 -28.47
CA GLU A 272 22.83 2.28 -28.19
C GLU A 272 21.88 3.31 -28.82
N LYS A 273 21.49 3.08 -30.08
CA LYS A 273 20.50 3.91 -30.81
C LYS A 273 19.16 3.93 -30.07
N MET A 274 18.70 2.77 -29.59
CA MET A 274 17.46 2.67 -28.80
C MET A 274 17.54 3.49 -27.51
N ILE A 275 18.64 3.35 -26.77
CA ILE A 275 18.86 4.07 -25.51
C ILE A 275 18.84 5.58 -25.75
N GLU A 276 19.51 6.06 -26.79
CA GLU A 276 19.57 7.48 -27.13
C GLU A 276 18.20 8.01 -27.57
N GLN A 277 17.55 7.35 -28.54
CA GLN A 277 16.30 7.86 -29.11
C GLN A 277 15.11 7.79 -28.16
N LEU A 278 15.03 6.74 -27.33
CA LEU A 278 14.01 6.64 -26.29
C LEU A 278 14.40 7.38 -25.00
N ASN A 279 15.60 7.96 -24.93
CA ASN A 279 16.15 8.61 -23.73
C ASN A 279 16.08 7.68 -22.49
N ILE A 280 16.47 6.42 -22.68
CA ILE A 280 16.42 5.39 -21.64
C ILE A 280 17.37 5.73 -20.51
N GLY A 281 16.88 5.72 -19.28
CA GLY A 281 17.65 6.07 -18.10
C GLY A 281 18.51 4.92 -17.59
N VAL A 282 19.42 4.39 -18.42
CA VAL A 282 20.30 3.26 -18.06
C VAL A 282 21.78 3.64 -18.13
N ASN A 283 22.57 3.12 -17.21
CA ASN A 283 24.02 3.26 -17.20
C ASN A 283 24.68 1.90 -16.98
N TYR A 284 25.83 1.71 -17.62
CA TYR A 284 26.61 0.48 -17.55
C TYR A 284 27.97 0.72 -16.89
N LYS A 285 28.42 -0.28 -16.12
CA LYS A 285 29.79 -0.37 -15.62
C LYS A 285 30.47 -1.56 -16.28
N GLY A 286 31.22 -1.30 -17.34
CA GLY A 286 31.60 -2.36 -18.28
C GLY A 286 30.35 -2.86 -19.00
N ASN A 287 30.13 -4.18 -19.03
CA ASN A 287 28.94 -4.77 -19.65
C ASN A 287 27.77 -4.97 -18.68
N ALA A 288 27.95 -4.71 -17.39
CA ALA A 288 26.92 -4.90 -16.38
C ALA A 288 26.09 -3.63 -16.20
N VAL A 289 24.77 -3.78 -16.10
CA VAL A 289 23.84 -2.70 -15.73
C VAL A 289 24.19 -2.20 -14.32
N ASN A 290 24.44 -0.90 -14.19
CA ASN A 290 24.81 -0.26 -12.93
C ASN A 290 23.62 0.48 -12.31
N VAL A 291 23.01 1.38 -13.06
CA VAL A 291 21.83 2.14 -12.65
C VAL A 291 20.81 2.07 -13.78
N HIS A 292 19.54 1.94 -13.42
CA HIS A 292 18.46 2.04 -14.38
C HIS A 292 17.23 2.74 -13.77
N ARG A 293 16.49 3.42 -14.64
CA ARG A 293 15.18 4.01 -14.36
C ARG A 293 14.07 3.01 -14.70
N ILE A 294 12.92 3.17 -14.04
CA ILE A 294 11.68 2.50 -14.46
C ILE A 294 11.05 3.38 -15.54
N GLU A 295 10.74 2.79 -16.68
CA GLU A 295 10.14 3.47 -17.81
C GLU A 295 9.22 2.54 -18.58
N VAL A 296 8.06 3.08 -18.97
CA VAL A 296 7.05 2.40 -19.76
C VAL A 296 6.54 3.35 -20.83
N TYR A 297 6.36 2.84 -22.05
CA TYR A 297 5.91 3.61 -23.20
C TYR A 297 4.61 3.00 -23.74
N ILE A 298 3.68 3.86 -24.16
CA ILE A 298 2.57 3.48 -25.03
C ILE A 298 2.97 3.86 -26.45
N ILE A 299 3.10 2.85 -27.30
CA ILE A 299 3.42 3.00 -28.73
C ILE A 299 2.13 2.78 -29.52
N ASN A 300 1.81 3.67 -30.44
CA ASN A 300 0.62 3.58 -31.30
C ASN A 300 0.83 2.62 -32.49
N PRO A 301 -0.23 2.31 -33.27
CA PRO A 301 -0.12 1.46 -34.46
C PRO A 301 0.85 1.97 -35.54
N GLU A 302 1.17 3.27 -35.58
CA GLU A 302 2.16 3.84 -36.49
C GLU A 302 3.60 3.67 -35.99
N GLY A 303 3.81 3.09 -34.81
CA GLY A 303 5.12 2.91 -34.19
C GLY A 303 5.65 4.14 -33.45
N LYS A 304 4.80 5.15 -33.20
CA LYS A 304 5.15 6.38 -32.47
C LYS A 304 4.80 6.29 -31.00
N ILE A 305 5.56 6.99 -30.16
CA ILE A 305 5.32 7.08 -28.72
C ILE A 305 4.21 8.11 -28.48
N GLU A 306 3.09 7.66 -27.89
CA GLU A 306 1.96 8.53 -27.48
C GLU A 306 2.16 9.04 -26.05
N SER A 307 2.57 8.14 -25.15
CA SER A 307 2.72 8.44 -23.73
C SER A 307 3.93 7.72 -23.16
N SER A 308 4.53 8.33 -22.13
CA SER A 308 5.62 7.73 -21.36
C SER A 308 5.34 7.87 -19.86
N PHE A 309 5.71 6.85 -19.09
CA PHE A 309 5.56 6.78 -17.65
C PHE A 309 6.92 6.50 -17.03
N LEU A 310 7.34 7.34 -16.09
CA LEU A 310 8.64 7.20 -15.44
C LEU A 310 8.48 6.91 -13.93
N ARG A 311 9.34 6.05 -13.39
CA ARG A 311 9.45 5.79 -11.94
C ARG A 311 8.13 5.25 -11.36
N PHE A 312 7.62 5.86 -10.29
CA PHE A 312 6.35 5.52 -9.64
C PHE A 312 5.11 5.73 -10.53
N GLN A 313 5.24 6.44 -11.65
CA GLN A 313 4.13 6.66 -12.57
C GLN A 313 3.82 5.39 -13.40
N ALA A 314 4.74 4.45 -13.48
CA ALA A 314 4.60 3.19 -14.21
C ALA A 314 3.72 2.16 -13.47
N ASP A 315 2.64 2.61 -12.85
CA ASP A 315 1.62 1.77 -12.22
C ASP A 315 0.62 1.27 -13.28
N SER A 316 0.21 0.00 -13.16
CA SER A 316 -0.66 -0.64 -14.15
C SER A 316 -1.99 0.09 -14.32
N LYS A 317 -2.57 0.67 -13.25
CA LYS A 317 -3.85 1.40 -13.33
C LYS A 317 -3.71 2.72 -14.07
N LEU A 318 -2.61 3.43 -13.84
CA LEU A 318 -2.33 4.70 -14.53
C LEU A 318 -2.09 4.47 -16.02
N ILE A 319 -1.33 3.41 -16.36
CA ILE A 319 -1.08 3.03 -17.75
C ILE A 319 -2.39 2.68 -18.46
N LEU A 320 -3.25 1.85 -17.85
CA LEU A 320 -4.54 1.48 -18.43
C LEU A 320 -5.48 2.68 -18.58
N ALA A 321 -5.53 3.58 -17.59
CA ALA A 321 -6.37 4.77 -17.66
C ALA A 321 -5.94 5.72 -18.79
N GLU A 322 -4.63 5.85 -19.05
CA GLU A 322 -4.13 6.63 -20.17
C GLU A 322 -4.34 5.93 -21.51
N LEU A 323 -4.15 4.62 -21.55
CA LEU A 323 -4.42 3.79 -22.73
C LEU A 323 -5.88 3.96 -23.19
N ASP A 324 -6.83 3.98 -22.26
CA ASP A 324 -8.23 4.26 -22.56
C ASP A 324 -8.46 5.63 -23.21
N LYS A 325 -7.75 6.67 -22.74
CA LYS A 325 -7.86 8.02 -23.33
C LYS A 325 -7.27 8.08 -24.73
N VAL A 326 -6.12 7.41 -24.94
CA VAL A 326 -5.43 7.39 -26.24
C VAL A 326 -6.24 6.61 -27.28
N ILE A 327 -6.80 5.46 -26.89
CA ILE A 327 -7.57 4.61 -27.81
C ILE A 327 -8.99 5.16 -28.05
N TYR A 328 -9.63 5.70 -27.01
CA TYR A 328 -11.02 6.17 -27.06
C TYR A 328 -11.17 7.64 -26.66
N PRO A 329 -10.59 8.59 -27.43
CA PRO A 329 -10.60 10.01 -27.10
C PRO A 329 -12.02 10.62 -27.06
N GLU A 330 -12.99 10.00 -27.71
CA GLU A 330 -14.39 10.44 -27.73
C GLU A 330 -15.24 9.90 -26.56
N LYS A 331 -14.74 8.97 -25.74
CA LYS A 331 -15.32 8.69 -24.42
C LYS A 331 -15.01 9.89 -23.54
N LYS A 332 -15.82 10.95 -23.67
CA LYS A 332 -15.86 12.07 -22.72
C LYS A 332 -15.76 11.52 -21.31
N GLU A 333 -14.92 12.15 -20.49
CA GLU A 333 -14.92 11.99 -19.05
C GLU A 333 -16.36 12.09 -18.50
N GLU A 334 -17.04 10.95 -18.37
CA GLU A 334 -17.78 10.71 -17.15
C GLU A 334 -16.71 10.45 -16.09
N THR A 335 -16.09 11.52 -15.61
CA THR A 335 -15.60 11.51 -14.25
C THR A 335 -16.79 11.08 -13.42
N VAL A 336 -16.77 9.83 -12.97
CA VAL A 336 -17.62 9.32 -11.90
C VAL A 336 -17.16 10.02 -10.62
N VAL A 337 -17.36 11.34 -10.55
CA VAL A 337 -17.73 11.96 -9.30
C VAL A 337 -19.19 11.62 -9.16
N GLU A 338 -19.47 10.46 -8.57
CA GLU A 338 -20.81 10.16 -8.08
C GLU A 338 -21.22 11.32 -7.15
N LYS A 339 -21.98 12.28 -7.68
CA LYS A 339 -22.79 13.15 -6.83
C LYS A 339 -23.80 12.21 -6.18
N PRO A 340 -23.74 11.99 -4.85
CA PRO A 340 -24.65 11.06 -4.23
C PRO A 340 -26.07 11.61 -4.40
N SER A 341 -26.86 10.88 -5.20
CA SER A 341 -28.28 11.15 -5.33
C SER A 341 -28.93 11.02 -3.95
N VAL A 342 -29.93 11.86 -3.69
CA VAL A 342 -30.57 12.04 -2.37
C VAL A 342 -31.14 10.72 -1.80
N LEU A 343 -31.32 9.69 -2.65
CA LEU A 343 -31.77 8.36 -2.25
C LEU A 343 -30.67 7.49 -1.61
N ASN A 344 -29.39 7.74 -1.90
CA ASN A 344 -28.26 7.02 -1.29
C ASN A 344 -27.90 7.54 0.12
N ARG A 345 -28.43 8.70 0.53
CA ARG A 345 -28.11 9.35 1.81
C ARG A 345 -28.66 8.60 3.03
N THR A 346 -29.73 7.82 2.86
CA THR A 346 -30.24 6.94 3.92
C THR A 346 -29.48 5.62 3.96
N SER A 347 -28.99 5.12 2.82
CA SER A 347 -28.16 3.90 2.74
C SER A 347 -26.74 4.11 3.29
N THR A 348 -26.11 5.27 3.09
CA THR A 348 -24.76 5.57 3.62
C THR A 348 -24.71 5.80 5.13
N VAL A 349 -25.84 5.95 5.80
CA VAL A 349 -25.91 6.00 7.27
C VAL A 349 -26.39 4.66 7.81
N VAL A 350 -27.46 4.11 7.22
CA VAL A 350 -28.07 2.87 7.70
C VAL A 350 -27.20 1.65 7.42
N LEU A 351 -26.51 1.57 6.27
CA LEU A 351 -25.69 0.41 5.92
C LEU A 351 -24.37 0.34 6.71
N PRO A 352 -23.62 1.44 6.96
CA PRO A 352 -22.45 1.39 7.84
C PRO A 352 -22.81 1.23 9.31
N ILE A 353 -23.97 1.75 9.76
CA ILE A 353 -24.48 1.46 11.11
C ILE A 353 -24.88 -0.01 11.18
N LEU A 354 -25.65 -0.52 10.21
CA LEU A 354 -25.99 -1.94 10.16
C LEU A 354 -24.75 -2.83 10.06
N ILE A 355 -23.70 -2.46 9.31
CA ILE A 355 -22.43 -3.19 9.18
C ILE A 355 -21.52 -3.01 10.41
N ALA A 356 -21.56 -1.89 11.10
CA ALA A 356 -20.87 -1.68 12.37
C ALA A 356 -21.51 -2.47 13.51
N PHE A 357 -22.82 -2.74 13.40
CA PHE A 357 -23.57 -3.63 14.29
C PHE A 357 -23.72 -5.07 13.75
N PHE A 358 -23.37 -5.34 12.49
CA PHE A 358 -23.38 -6.68 11.91
C PHE A 358 -22.01 -7.34 12.07
N PRO A 359 -21.92 -8.50 12.72
CA PRO A 359 -20.64 -9.08 12.99
C PRO A 359 -20.00 -9.76 11.79
N LYS A 360 -18.89 -9.18 11.28
CA LYS A 360 -18.02 -9.81 10.26
C LYS A 360 -17.13 -10.96 10.81
N CYS A 361 -17.38 -11.42 12.04
CA CYS A 361 -16.56 -12.42 12.72
C CYS A 361 -17.40 -13.65 13.13
N PRO A 362 -16.96 -14.89 12.84
CA PRO A 362 -17.61 -16.13 13.31
C PRO A 362 -17.83 -16.17 14.82
N MET A 363 -17.01 -15.44 15.58
CA MET A 363 -17.06 -15.33 17.03
C MET A 363 -18.27 -14.55 17.54
N CYS A 364 -18.67 -13.49 16.82
CA CYS A 364 -19.86 -12.74 17.18
C CYS A 364 -21.13 -13.44 16.70
N TRP A 365 -21.06 -14.27 15.65
CA TRP A 365 -22.12 -15.23 15.33
C TRP A 365 -22.33 -16.23 16.46
N ALA A 366 -21.26 -16.78 17.06
CA ALA A 366 -21.36 -17.66 18.22
C ALA A 366 -21.94 -16.93 19.46
N ALA A 367 -21.57 -15.67 19.69
CA ALA A 367 -22.14 -14.86 20.78
C ALA A 367 -23.62 -14.51 20.55
N TYR A 368 -24.01 -14.17 19.32
CA TYR A 368 -25.42 -13.90 18.95
C TYR A 368 -26.28 -15.17 18.99
N LEU A 369 -25.76 -16.32 18.54
CA LEU A 369 -26.47 -17.60 18.64
C LEU A 369 -26.59 -18.06 20.09
N ASN A 370 -25.61 -17.77 20.95
CA ASN A 370 -25.74 -17.97 22.40
C ASN A 370 -26.82 -17.04 23.01
N LEU A 371 -26.91 -15.80 22.51
CA LEU A 371 -27.92 -14.80 22.91
C LEU A 371 -29.34 -15.24 22.55
N ILE A 372 -29.55 -15.68 21.30
CA ILE A 372 -30.86 -16.09 20.74
C ILE A 372 -31.26 -17.47 21.27
N GLY A 373 -30.28 -18.36 21.48
CA GLY A 373 -30.50 -19.72 21.97
C GLY A 373 -30.97 -19.80 23.40
N LEU A 374 -30.33 -19.09 24.32
CA LEU A 374 -30.68 -19.14 25.74
C LEU A 374 -31.95 -18.34 26.06
N SER A 375 -32.24 -17.26 25.32
CA SER A 375 -33.45 -16.45 25.52
C SER A 375 -34.72 -17.09 24.93
N SER A 376 -34.59 -17.93 23.89
CA SER A 376 -35.74 -18.54 23.18
C SER A 376 -36.12 -19.93 23.69
N ILE A 377 -35.44 -20.45 24.72
CA ILE A 377 -35.72 -21.77 25.30
C ILE A 377 -37.12 -21.87 25.92
N VAL A 378 -37.76 -20.74 26.24
CA VAL A 378 -39.16 -20.74 26.71
C VAL A 378 -40.15 -21.12 25.58
N SER A 379 -39.75 -21.03 24.30
CA SER A 379 -40.60 -21.32 23.13
C SER A 379 -40.30 -22.65 22.42
N ILE A 380 -39.21 -23.36 22.74
CA ILE A 380 -38.81 -24.57 22.01
C ILE A 380 -39.01 -25.81 22.88
N LYS A 381 -40.27 -26.22 23.01
CA LYS A 381 -40.66 -27.48 23.68
C LYS A 381 -40.31 -28.74 22.86
N HIS A 382 -39.59 -28.61 21.72
CA HIS A 382 -39.51 -29.65 20.69
C HIS A 382 -38.11 -30.12 20.28
N GLN A 383 -37.00 -29.60 20.83
CA GLN A 383 -35.64 -30.04 20.47
C GLN A 383 -34.64 -29.90 21.64
N PRO A 384 -34.60 -30.85 22.61
CA PRO A 384 -33.73 -30.75 23.79
C PRO A 384 -32.23 -30.84 23.51
N TRP A 385 -31.80 -31.30 22.33
CA TRP A 385 -30.37 -31.42 21.97
C TRP A 385 -29.69 -30.07 21.72
N LEU A 386 -30.46 -29.02 21.37
CA LEU A 386 -29.93 -27.69 21.07
C LEU A 386 -29.21 -27.06 22.27
N ILE A 387 -29.52 -27.48 23.50
CA ILE A 387 -28.85 -26.96 24.69
C ILE A 387 -27.36 -27.28 24.72
N TYR A 388 -26.97 -28.48 24.25
CA TYR A 388 -25.57 -28.89 24.21
C TYR A 388 -24.78 -28.06 23.20
N VAL A 389 -25.42 -27.62 22.12
CA VAL A 389 -24.84 -26.71 21.13
C VAL A 389 -24.61 -25.32 21.74
N PHE A 390 -25.58 -24.78 22.48
CA PHE A 390 -25.42 -23.47 23.14
C PHE A 390 -24.37 -23.50 24.25
N ILE A 391 -24.29 -24.59 25.03
CA ILE A 391 -23.20 -24.80 25.99
C ILE A 391 -21.85 -24.83 25.25
N GLY A 392 -21.77 -25.51 24.10
CA GLY A 392 -20.57 -25.52 23.25
C GLY A 392 -20.15 -24.11 22.80
N PHE A 393 -21.10 -23.29 22.34
CA PHE A 393 -20.81 -21.91 21.95
C PHE A 393 -20.41 -21.02 23.13
N ALA A 394 -21.03 -21.19 24.29
CA ALA A 394 -20.67 -20.45 25.48
C ALA A 394 -19.23 -20.76 25.94
N VAL A 395 -18.86 -22.05 25.97
CA VAL A 395 -17.49 -22.49 26.29
C VAL A 395 -16.49 -21.97 25.27
N PHE A 396 -16.80 -22.05 23.97
CA PHE A 396 -15.95 -21.52 22.91
C PHE A 396 -15.72 -20.00 23.04
N ASN A 397 -16.78 -19.24 23.36
CA ASN A 397 -16.68 -17.80 23.60
C ASN A 397 -15.77 -17.49 24.80
N LEU A 398 -15.93 -18.21 25.91
CA LEU A 398 -15.09 -18.03 27.11
C LEU A 398 -13.61 -18.34 26.85
N ILE A 399 -13.31 -19.43 26.14
CA ILE A 399 -11.93 -19.80 25.77
C ILE A 399 -11.30 -18.72 24.88
N ASN A 400 -12.06 -18.19 23.91
CA ASN A 400 -11.56 -17.15 23.01
C ASN A 400 -11.33 -15.83 23.73
N LEU A 401 -12.26 -15.39 24.59
CA LEU A 401 -12.08 -14.20 25.41
C LEU A 401 -10.87 -14.33 26.33
N TYR A 402 -10.65 -15.51 26.93
CA TYR A 402 -9.46 -15.77 27.73
C TYR A 402 -8.17 -15.71 26.91
N ARG A 403 -8.13 -16.31 25.72
CA ARG A 403 -6.95 -16.24 24.83
C ARG A 403 -6.66 -14.81 24.36
N LEU A 404 -7.70 -14.06 24.01
CA LEU A 404 -7.58 -12.67 23.54
C LEU A 404 -7.26 -11.69 24.66
N SER A 405 -7.59 -12.02 25.92
CA SER A 405 -7.26 -11.17 27.07
C SER A 405 -5.77 -10.87 27.20
N LYS A 406 -4.90 -11.80 26.76
CA LYS A 406 -3.44 -11.65 26.76
C LYS A 406 -2.92 -10.70 25.66
N ARG A 407 -3.74 -10.36 24.67
CA ARG A 407 -3.35 -9.58 23.47
C ARG A 407 -4.15 -8.29 23.27
N ARG A 408 -5.31 -8.13 23.92
CA ARG A 408 -6.23 -7.00 23.71
C ARG A 408 -6.57 -6.27 25.02
N ASN A 409 -7.86 -6.22 25.38
CA ASN A 409 -8.43 -5.33 26.40
C ASN A 409 -8.44 -5.96 27.82
N GLY A 410 -7.43 -6.77 28.15
CA GLY A 410 -7.27 -7.41 29.47
C GLY A 410 -8.33 -8.47 29.81
N LEU A 411 -8.42 -8.84 31.11
CA LEU A 411 -9.30 -9.93 31.60
C LEU A 411 -10.74 -9.50 31.90
N LEU A 412 -11.04 -8.21 31.90
CA LEU A 412 -12.37 -7.70 32.26
C LEU A 412 -13.50 -8.25 31.36
N PRO A 413 -13.36 -8.27 30.01
CA PRO A 413 -14.37 -8.88 29.14
C PRO A 413 -14.59 -10.37 29.44
N PHE A 414 -13.53 -11.11 29.78
CA PHE A 414 -13.64 -12.52 30.14
C PHE A 414 -14.46 -12.73 31.42
N HIS A 415 -14.18 -11.96 32.48
CA HIS A 415 -14.91 -12.08 33.74
C HIS A 415 -16.40 -11.72 33.59
N LEU A 416 -16.73 -10.69 32.81
CA LEU A 416 -18.11 -10.31 32.54
C LEU A 416 -18.86 -11.41 31.75
N ALA A 417 -18.21 -12.02 30.75
CA ALA A 417 -18.80 -13.13 30.01
C ALA A 417 -18.97 -14.38 30.89
N LEU A 418 -18.03 -14.65 31.79
CA LEU A 418 -18.09 -15.79 32.72
C LEU A 418 -19.27 -15.64 33.68
N ILE A 419 -19.38 -14.48 34.34
CA ILE A 419 -20.49 -14.18 35.26
C ILE A 419 -21.83 -14.25 34.53
N GLY A 420 -21.92 -13.62 33.34
CA GLY A 420 -23.15 -13.64 32.55
C GLY A 420 -23.56 -15.05 32.12
N THR A 421 -22.61 -15.88 31.68
CA THR A 421 -22.87 -17.28 31.29
C THR A 421 -23.27 -18.14 32.50
N SER A 422 -22.63 -17.95 33.66
CA SER A 422 -22.99 -18.65 34.90
C SER A 422 -24.40 -18.30 35.37
N ILE A 423 -24.81 -17.02 35.29
CA ILE A 423 -26.17 -16.59 35.62
C ILE A 423 -27.20 -17.26 34.70
N LEU A 424 -26.92 -17.33 33.40
CA LEU A 424 -27.82 -17.99 32.42
C LEU A 424 -27.95 -19.48 32.69
N GLY A 425 -26.84 -20.18 32.96
CA GLY A 425 -26.85 -21.61 33.31
C GLY A 425 -27.60 -21.89 34.60
N LEU A 426 -27.41 -21.06 35.64
CA LEU A 426 -28.07 -21.21 36.93
C LEU A 426 -29.57 -20.92 36.83
N ASN A 427 -29.97 -19.90 36.05
CA ASN A 427 -31.37 -19.62 35.77
C ASN A 427 -32.05 -20.76 35.00
N TYR A 428 -31.33 -21.41 34.08
CA TYR A 428 -31.84 -22.57 33.35
C TYR A 428 -32.08 -23.78 34.26
N LEU A 429 -31.14 -24.09 35.16
CA LEU A 429 -31.24 -25.25 36.05
C LEU A 429 -32.32 -25.09 37.13
N LEU A 430 -32.49 -23.87 37.66
CA LEU A 430 -33.35 -23.60 38.81
C LEU A 430 -34.67 -22.90 38.45
N GLY A 431 -34.88 -22.54 37.18
CA GLY A 431 -36.11 -21.90 36.71
C GLY A 431 -36.40 -20.56 37.40
N LEU A 432 -35.38 -19.73 37.61
CA LEU A 432 -35.49 -18.47 38.37
C LEU A 432 -36.15 -17.34 37.55
N HIS A 433 -36.28 -16.17 38.20
CA HIS A 433 -36.96 -14.98 37.66
C HIS A 433 -36.39 -14.46 36.32
N SER A 434 -37.27 -13.97 35.45
CA SER A 434 -36.93 -13.41 34.13
C SER A 434 -35.94 -12.24 34.16
N SER A 435 -35.78 -11.55 35.28
CA SER A 435 -34.79 -10.49 35.47
C SER A 435 -33.34 -11.01 35.42
N LEU A 436 -33.09 -12.23 35.91
CA LEU A 436 -31.76 -12.84 35.88
C LEU A 436 -31.36 -13.25 34.46
N LEU A 437 -32.32 -13.64 33.62
CA LEU A 437 -32.09 -13.88 32.19
C LEU A 437 -31.60 -12.60 31.50
N ILE A 438 -32.31 -11.49 31.69
CA ILE A 438 -31.95 -10.20 31.09
C ILE A 438 -30.57 -9.75 31.56
N LEU A 439 -30.27 -9.91 32.85
CA LEU A 439 -28.96 -9.58 33.43
C LEU A 439 -27.83 -10.42 32.82
N GLY A 440 -28.01 -11.74 32.74
CA GLY A 440 -27.03 -12.65 32.15
C GLY A 440 -26.76 -12.37 30.67
N ILE A 441 -27.82 -12.07 29.91
CA ILE A 441 -27.73 -11.66 28.50
C ILE A 441 -26.98 -10.33 28.37
N SER A 442 -27.31 -9.35 29.20
CA SER A 442 -26.68 -8.02 29.16
C SER A 442 -25.18 -8.11 29.46
N LEU A 443 -24.79 -8.91 30.45
CA LEU A 443 -23.38 -9.08 30.82
C LEU A 443 -22.57 -9.79 29.74
N THR A 444 -23.11 -10.82 29.09
CA THR A 444 -22.43 -11.50 27.99
C THR A 444 -22.30 -10.61 26.76
N LEU A 445 -23.31 -9.80 26.46
CA LEU A 445 -23.28 -8.84 25.34
C LEU A 445 -22.28 -7.71 25.59
N ILE A 446 -22.30 -7.12 26.78
CA ILE A 446 -21.34 -6.07 27.19
C ILE A 446 -19.90 -6.63 27.13
N ALA A 447 -19.67 -7.87 27.56
CA ALA A 447 -18.37 -8.51 27.47
C ALA A 447 -17.87 -8.62 26.01
N THR A 448 -18.71 -9.11 25.09
CA THR A 448 -18.33 -9.26 23.68
C THR A 448 -18.08 -7.91 23.02
N LEU A 449 -18.89 -6.89 23.34
CA LEU A 449 -18.70 -5.52 22.85
C LEU A 449 -17.40 -4.90 23.39
N LEU A 450 -17.10 -5.05 24.68
CA LEU A 450 -15.86 -4.53 25.26
C LEU A 450 -14.62 -5.17 24.65
N ASN A 451 -14.68 -6.45 24.26
CA ASN A 451 -13.58 -7.12 23.58
C ASN A 451 -13.45 -6.74 22.09
N SER A 452 -14.51 -6.25 21.45
CA SER A 452 -14.46 -5.84 20.03
C SER A 452 -13.90 -4.43 19.83
N LEU A 453 -13.98 -3.57 20.86
CA LEU A 453 -13.41 -2.22 20.84
C LEU A 453 -11.89 -2.22 20.57
N SER A 454 -11.41 -1.20 19.85
CA SER A 454 -9.98 -0.94 19.72
C SER A 454 -9.38 -0.56 21.08
N PHE A 455 -8.09 -0.86 21.27
CA PHE A 455 -7.40 -0.61 22.54
C PHE A 455 -7.54 0.85 23.01
N LYS A 456 -7.45 1.81 22.06
CA LYS A 456 -7.63 3.26 22.28
C LYS A 456 -9.05 3.60 22.77
N LEU A 457 -10.09 3.08 22.12
CA LEU A 457 -11.48 3.33 22.54
C LEU A 457 -11.77 2.69 23.91
N TYR A 458 -11.27 1.48 24.15
CA TYR A 458 -11.47 0.76 25.41
C TYR A 458 -10.89 1.54 26.60
N HIS A 459 -9.65 2.04 26.49
CA HIS A 459 -9.03 2.81 27.55
C HIS A 459 -9.69 4.18 27.75
N LYS A 460 -10.11 4.84 26.67
CA LYS A 460 -10.86 6.12 26.76
C LYS A 460 -12.21 5.94 27.48
N LEU A 461 -12.94 4.87 27.14
CA LEU A 461 -14.21 4.53 27.81
C LEU A 461 -13.98 4.18 29.30
N PHE A 462 -12.96 3.37 29.58
CA PHE A 462 -12.63 2.96 30.94
C PHE A 462 -12.22 4.16 31.82
N TYR A 463 -11.43 5.09 31.27
CA TYR A 463 -11.04 6.31 31.96
C TYR A 463 -12.25 7.23 32.21
N TYR A 464 -13.12 7.42 31.22
CA TYR A 464 -14.36 8.20 31.36
C TYR A 464 -15.30 7.62 32.44
N LEU A 465 -15.50 6.30 32.45
CA LEU A 465 -16.32 5.63 33.47
C LEU A 465 -15.70 5.78 34.87
N ARG A 466 -14.36 5.68 34.98
CA ARG A 466 -13.65 5.88 36.23
C ARG A 466 -13.82 7.32 36.75
N GLU A 467 -13.72 8.32 35.89
CA GLU A 467 -13.98 9.72 36.26
C GLU A 467 -15.41 9.95 36.74
N GLN A 468 -16.41 9.37 36.06
CA GLN A 468 -17.82 9.50 36.46
C GLN A 468 -18.10 8.83 37.81
N ILE A 469 -17.56 7.64 38.05
CA ILE A 469 -17.69 6.93 39.34
C ILE A 469 -17.02 7.73 40.47
N VAL A 470 -15.87 8.33 40.20
CA VAL A 470 -15.18 9.20 41.17
C VAL A 470 -16.03 10.44 41.46
N ARG A 471 -16.53 11.15 40.44
CA ARG A 471 -17.41 12.31 40.63
C ARG A 471 -18.66 11.99 41.44
N HIS A 472 -19.27 10.84 41.22
CA HIS A 472 -20.49 10.44 41.94
C HIS A 472 -20.24 9.97 43.37
N ARG A 473 -19.00 9.55 43.71
CA ARG A 473 -18.61 9.15 45.06
C ARG A 473 -18.20 10.35 45.94
N TYR A 474 -17.96 11.51 45.32
CA TYR A 474 -17.58 12.77 45.98
C TYR A 474 -18.60 13.91 45.77
N SER A 475 -19.81 13.59 45.31
CA SER A 475 -21.02 14.42 45.38
C SER A 475 -21.97 13.83 46.41
#